data_AF-A0AA96ZJZ9-F1
#
_entry.id   AF-A0AA96ZJZ9-F1
#
_cell.length_a   1.000
_cell.length_b   1.000
_cell.length_c   1.000
_cell.angle_alpha   90.00
_cell.angle_beta   90.00
_cell.angle_gamma   90.00
#
_symmetry.space_group_name_H-M   'P 1'
#
loop_
_entity.id
_entity.type
_entity.pdbx_description
1 polymer ?
#
loop_
_entity_poly.entity_id
_entity_poly.type
_entity_poly.pdbx_seq_one_letter_code
_entity_poly.pdbx_strand_id
1 'polypeptide(L)'
;MNRSTATSGGIGGPARSDVLLPRLAGDEEVIAFFTRVADLDATSPADHELEEGIRLASGARLEQFARAGSGDAFCFVGEGGEERPVVYVSLDGEAGPIAVGLLELVRLCLVAPWWRDAPGRTAEQLRTLADEYREDLPDLDDRRDRAARALGLDPAVLPSEAEVLARLAELSWGPVASAYLVIGFEGDPLEPLFGADRT
;
A
#
# COMPACT_ATOMS: atom_id res chain seq x y z
N MET A 1 44.14 0.06 -45.97
CA MET A 1 44.43 -0.55 -44.66
C MET A 1 43.61 0.11 -43.56
N ASN A 2 42.82 -0.71 -42.85
CA ASN A 2 42.11 -0.48 -41.59
C ASN A 2 42.69 0.59 -40.64
N ARG A 3 41.79 1.36 -40.01
CA ARG A 3 41.38 1.13 -38.61
C ARG A 3 40.19 2.03 -38.24
N SER A 4 39.01 1.43 -38.25
CA SER A 4 37.87 1.85 -37.44
C SER A 4 38.10 1.37 -36.01
N THR A 5 38.10 2.28 -35.04
CA THR A 5 37.90 1.95 -33.62
C THR A 5 36.86 2.92 -33.09
N ALA A 6 35.61 2.48 -33.11
CA ALA A 6 34.54 3.11 -32.37
C ALA A 6 34.80 2.85 -30.88
N THR A 7 35.01 3.92 -30.14
CA THR A 7 35.07 3.89 -28.68
C THR A 7 33.65 3.62 -28.17
N SER A 8 33.47 2.43 -27.61
CA SER A 8 32.35 2.11 -26.73
C SER A 8 32.34 3.10 -25.57
N GLY A 9 31.34 3.97 -25.54
CA GLY A 9 30.98 4.78 -24.39
C GLY A 9 29.60 4.37 -23.95
N GLY A 10 29.51 3.26 -23.21
CA GLY A 10 28.30 2.87 -22.51
C GLY A 10 27.91 3.99 -21.55
N ILE A 11 26.87 4.72 -21.91
CA ILE A 11 26.09 5.51 -20.97
C ILE A 11 25.24 4.51 -20.19
N GLY A 12 25.86 3.93 -19.17
CA GLY A 12 25.12 3.40 -18.04
C GLY A 12 24.28 4.55 -17.50
N GLY A 13 22.98 4.49 -17.76
CA GLY A 13 22.01 5.32 -17.05
C GLY A 13 22.19 5.13 -15.54
N PRO A 14 21.88 6.14 -14.72
CA PRO A 14 22.00 6.00 -13.28
C PRO A 14 21.25 4.75 -12.86
N ALA A 15 21.93 3.85 -12.13
CA ALA A 15 21.28 2.71 -11.52
C ALA A 15 20.10 3.24 -10.71
N ARG A 16 18.86 2.92 -11.15
CA ARG A 16 17.65 3.16 -10.37
C ARG A 16 17.70 2.25 -9.15
N SER A 17 18.46 2.68 -8.15
CA SER A 17 18.18 2.30 -6.78
C SER A 17 16.84 2.96 -6.44
N ASP A 18 15.95 2.23 -5.76
CA ASP A 18 14.76 2.76 -5.09
C ASP A 18 13.48 2.96 -5.94
N VAL A 19 13.03 1.90 -6.62
CA VAL A 19 11.65 1.83 -7.15
C VAL A 19 11.00 0.58 -6.57
N LEU A 20 10.04 0.73 -5.66
CA LEU A 20 9.43 -0.35 -4.88
C LEU A 20 8.37 -1.12 -5.68
N LEU A 21 7.64 -0.45 -6.56
CA LEU A 21 6.53 -1.03 -7.30
C LEU A 21 6.97 -2.19 -8.23
N PRO A 22 8.08 -2.09 -8.99
CA PRO A 22 8.61 -3.23 -9.74
C PRO A 22 9.03 -4.42 -8.87
N ARG A 23 9.45 -4.17 -7.62
CA ARG A 23 9.81 -5.25 -6.68
C ARG A 23 8.56 -5.93 -6.12
N LEU A 24 7.54 -5.16 -5.77
CA LEU A 24 6.22 -5.68 -5.38
C LEU A 24 5.61 -6.59 -6.46
N ALA A 25 5.85 -6.27 -7.73
CA ALA A 25 5.32 -7.03 -8.86
C ALA A 25 6.22 -8.19 -9.35
N GLY A 26 7.47 -8.29 -8.89
CA GLY A 26 8.48 -9.13 -9.56
C GLY A 26 9.38 -10.00 -8.67
N ASP A 27 9.43 -9.75 -7.36
CA ASP A 27 10.23 -10.57 -6.44
C ASP A 27 9.36 -11.63 -5.75
N GLU A 28 9.77 -12.89 -5.79
CA GLU A 28 8.97 -14.02 -5.29
C GLU A 28 8.69 -13.96 -3.78
N GLU A 29 9.66 -13.53 -2.96
CA GLU A 29 9.46 -13.40 -1.51
C GLU A 29 8.52 -12.23 -1.20
N VAL A 30 8.63 -11.16 -1.97
CA VAL A 30 7.77 -9.98 -1.84
C VAL A 30 6.34 -10.33 -2.24
N ILE A 31 6.13 -10.93 -3.41
CA ILE A 31 4.81 -11.36 -3.88
C ILE A 31 4.19 -12.35 -2.89
N ALA A 32 4.96 -13.33 -2.42
CA ALA A 32 4.46 -14.32 -1.47
C ALA A 32 3.96 -13.68 -0.17
N PHE A 33 4.65 -12.65 0.34
CA PHE A 33 4.20 -11.91 1.52
C PHE A 33 3.01 -11.01 1.20
N PHE A 34 3.14 -10.13 0.22
CA PHE A 34 2.14 -9.09 -0.05
C PHE A 34 0.81 -9.69 -0.52
N THR A 35 0.81 -10.66 -1.41
CA THR A 35 -0.42 -11.26 -1.90
C THR A 35 -1.08 -12.19 -0.87
N ARG A 36 -0.31 -12.98 -0.11
CA ARG A 36 -0.88 -14.02 0.78
C ARG A 36 -1.03 -13.62 2.23
N VAL A 37 -0.31 -12.60 2.69
CA VAL A 37 -0.32 -12.14 4.09
C VAL A 37 -0.94 -10.76 4.17
N ALA A 38 -0.42 -9.78 3.42
CA ALA A 38 -0.90 -8.40 3.49
C ALA A 38 -2.08 -8.09 2.55
N ASP A 39 -2.51 -9.07 1.77
CA ASP A 39 -3.64 -8.99 0.84
C ASP A 39 -3.55 -7.77 -0.11
N LEU A 40 -2.37 -7.63 -0.71
CA LEU A 40 -2.02 -6.61 -1.69
C LEU A 40 -1.31 -7.30 -2.86
N ASP A 41 -1.97 -7.35 -4.02
CA ASP A 41 -1.42 -7.87 -5.25
C ASP A 41 -1.12 -6.72 -6.22
N ALA A 42 0.15 -6.59 -6.60
CA ALA A 42 0.64 -5.61 -7.57
C ALA A 42 1.21 -6.25 -8.84
N THR A 43 1.03 -7.56 -9.04
CA THR A 43 1.69 -8.33 -10.12
C THR A 43 1.13 -8.04 -11.51
N SER A 44 -0.14 -7.64 -11.61
CA SER A 44 -0.85 -7.37 -12.87
C SER A 44 -1.58 -6.01 -12.87
N PRO A 45 -0.86 -4.87 -12.78
CA PRO A 45 -1.50 -3.56 -12.72
C PRO A 45 -2.33 -3.22 -13.97
N ALA A 46 -2.00 -3.80 -15.13
CA ALA A 46 -2.77 -3.61 -16.36
C ALA A 46 -4.12 -4.33 -16.36
N ASP A 47 -4.28 -5.35 -15.52
CA ASP A 47 -5.56 -6.07 -15.33
C ASP A 47 -6.39 -5.43 -14.20
N HIS A 48 -5.88 -4.37 -13.57
CA HIS A 48 -6.52 -3.67 -12.47
C HIS A 48 -7.20 -2.41 -12.99
N GLU A 49 -8.45 -2.55 -13.43
CA GLU A 49 -9.31 -1.40 -13.71
C GLU A 49 -10.22 -1.13 -12.51
N LEU A 50 -10.20 0.13 -12.05
CA LEU A 50 -11.22 0.68 -11.18
C LEU A 50 -12.54 0.69 -11.93
N GLU A 51 -13.65 0.45 -11.22
CA GLU A 51 -14.96 0.55 -11.83
C GLU A 51 -15.20 1.94 -12.42
N GLU A 52 -15.80 1.98 -13.61
CA GLU A 52 -16.13 3.24 -14.29
C GLU A 52 -17.00 4.13 -13.39
N GLY A 53 -16.58 5.37 -13.21
CA GLY A 53 -17.29 6.36 -12.39
C GLY A 53 -16.67 6.60 -11.02
N ILE A 54 -15.84 5.69 -10.51
CA ILE A 54 -15.09 5.93 -9.27
C ILE A 54 -14.04 7.02 -9.52
N ARG A 55 -14.09 8.09 -8.72
CA ARG A 55 -13.20 9.26 -8.88
C ARG A 55 -13.02 10.03 -7.58
N LEU A 56 -11.95 10.81 -7.47
CA LEU A 56 -11.82 11.76 -6.36
C LEU A 56 -12.75 12.96 -6.54
N ALA A 57 -13.37 13.41 -5.44
CA ALA A 57 -14.21 14.62 -5.41
C ALA A 57 -13.43 15.88 -5.82
N SER A 58 -12.13 15.92 -5.52
CA SER A 58 -11.22 17.00 -5.93
C SER A 58 -10.95 17.04 -7.44
N GLY A 59 -11.32 15.99 -8.19
CA GLY A 59 -10.96 15.82 -9.59
C GLY A 59 -9.51 15.41 -9.84
N ALA A 60 -8.72 15.20 -8.77
CA ALA A 60 -7.39 14.62 -8.91
C ALA A 60 -7.47 13.21 -9.51
N ARG A 61 -6.44 12.83 -10.26
CA ARG A 61 -6.33 11.50 -10.86
C ARG A 61 -6.32 10.42 -9.77
N LEU A 62 -7.07 9.35 -9.99
CA LEU A 62 -7.04 8.15 -9.17
C LEU A 62 -6.56 7.00 -10.05
N GLU A 63 -5.43 6.39 -9.68
CA GLU A 63 -4.77 5.36 -10.49
C GLU A 63 -4.58 4.09 -9.67
N GLN A 64 -5.33 3.04 -10.01
CA GLN A 64 -5.16 1.74 -9.38
C GLN A 64 -3.80 1.14 -9.77
N PHE A 65 -3.07 0.62 -8.78
CA PHE A 65 -1.81 -0.07 -9.00
C PHE A 65 -1.76 -1.45 -8.34
N ALA A 66 -2.64 -1.72 -7.38
CA ALA A 66 -2.75 -3.00 -6.71
C ALA A 66 -4.20 -3.31 -6.34
N ARG A 67 -4.47 -4.58 -6.05
CA ARG A 67 -5.79 -5.10 -5.68
C ARG A 67 -5.68 -6.08 -4.51
N ALA A 68 -6.67 -6.07 -3.63
CA ALA A 68 -6.85 -7.10 -2.61
C ALA A 68 -7.54 -8.34 -3.18
N GLY A 69 -7.40 -9.50 -2.53
CA GLY A 69 -8.08 -10.74 -2.91
C GLY A 69 -9.62 -10.65 -2.84
N SER A 70 -10.14 -9.74 -2.02
CA SER A 70 -11.57 -9.35 -1.98
C SER A 70 -12.04 -8.66 -3.25
N GLY A 71 -11.12 -8.03 -3.99
CA GLY A 71 -11.40 -7.16 -5.12
C GLY A 71 -11.21 -5.67 -4.83
N ASP A 72 -10.94 -5.28 -3.58
CA ASP A 72 -10.69 -3.89 -3.18
C ASP A 72 -9.45 -3.31 -3.86
N ALA A 73 -9.42 -1.99 -4.03
CA ALA A 73 -8.40 -1.32 -4.83
C ALA A 73 -7.46 -0.45 -4.00
N PHE A 74 -6.16 -0.54 -4.32
CA PHE A 74 -5.14 0.39 -3.86
C PHE A 74 -4.79 1.36 -4.98
N CYS A 75 -4.96 2.66 -4.72
CA CYS A 75 -4.91 3.68 -5.74
C CYS A 75 -3.97 4.81 -5.38
N PHE A 76 -3.10 5.22 -6.30
CA PHE A 76 -2.36 6.46 -6.19
C PHE A 76 -3.26 7.66 -6.47
N VAL A 77 -2.99 8.75 -5.76
CA VAL A 77 -3.70 10.03 -5.91
C VAL A 77 -2.81 11.07 -6.59
N GLY A 78 -3.32 11.68 -7.65
CA GLY A 78 -2.69 12.76 -8.37
C GLY A 78 -1.58 12.32 -9.32
N GLU A 79 -0.79 13.32 -9.75
CA GLU A 79 0.34 13.15 -10.65
C GLU A 79 1.65 12.94 -9.85
N GLY A 80 2.57 12.14 -10.38
CA GLY A 80 3.82 11.80 -9.70
C GLY A 80 4.15 10.32 -9.80
N GLY A 81 5.14 9.90 -9.01
CA GLY A 81 5.61 8.53 -8.90
C GLY A 81 5.08 7.82 -7.66
N GLU A 82 5.97 7.12 -6.95
CA GLU A 82 5.65 6.31 -5.78
C GLU A 82 5.48 7.15 -4.50
N GLU A 83 5.83 8.43 -4.52
CA GLU A 83 5.61 9.38 -3.43
C GLU A 83 4.15 9.84 -3.29
N ARG A 84 3.32 9.50 -4.28
CA ARG A 84 1.90 9.88 -4.31
C ARG A 84 1.14 9.28 -3.12
N PRO A 85 0.16 10.01 -2.54
CA PRO A 85 -0.73 9.45 -1.55
C PRO A 85 -1.44 8.20 -2.08
N VAL A 86 -1.69 7.24 -1.20
CA VAL A 86 -2.42 6.00 -1.50
C VAL A 86 -3.76 6.01 -0.79
N VAL A 87 -4.82 5.83 -1.57
CA VAL A 87 -6.18 5.62 -1.11
C VAL A 87 -6.56 4.16 -1.30
N TYR A 88 -7.19 3.60 -0.28
CA TYR A 88 -7.89 2.32 -0.36
C TYR A 88 -9.34 2.57 -0.75
N VAL A 89 -9.87 1.76 -1.65
CA VAL A 89 -11.28 1.78 -2.07
C VAL A 89 -11.84 0.37 -1.88
N SER A 90 -12.73 0.22 -0.91
CA SER A 90 -13.44 -1.01 -0.60
C SER A 90 -14.62 -1.20 -1.57
N LEU A 91 -14.88 -2.45 -1.95
CA LEU A 91 -16.10 -2.82 -2.66
C LEU A 91 -17.36 -2.67 -1.80
N ASP A 92 -17.22 -2.60 -0.48
CA ASP A 92 -18.33 -2.35 0.46
C ASP A 92 -18.76 -0.86 0.50
N GLY A 93 -18.14 0.00 -0.31
CA GLY A 93 -18.52 1.40 -0.43
C GLY A 93 -17.78 2.35 0.51
N GLU A 94 -16.64 1.91 1.04
CA GLU A 94 -15.76 2.69 1.92
C GLU A 94 -14.48 3.12 1.19
N ALA A 95 -13.95 4.30 1.48
CA ALA A 95 -12.65 4.72 0.97
C ALA A 95 -11.92 5.69 1.89
N GLY A 96 -10.60 5.69 1.80
CA GLY A 96 -9.79 6.61 2.60
C GLY A 96 -8.29 6.50 2.32
N PRO A 97 -7.54 7.56 2.65
CA PRO A 97 -6.08 7.53 2.53
C PRO A 97 -5.50 6.62 3.62
N ILE A 98 -4.57 5.75 3.23
CA ILE A 98 -3.90 4.80 4.14
C ILE A 98 -2.39 5.01 4.22
N ALA A 99 -1.81 5.76 3.28
CA ALA A 99 -0.39 6.09 3.25
C ALA A 99 -0.09 7.35 2.41
N VAL A 100 1.02 8.02 2.69
CA VAL A 100 1.64 9.05 1.86
C VAL A 100 2.87 8.44 1.18
N GLY A 101 2.63 7.83 0.02
CA GLY A 101 3.65 7.14 -0.76
C GLY A 101 3.71 5.63 -0.50
N LEU A 102 4.28 4.93 -1.47
CA LEU A 102 4.38 3.47 -1.51
C LEU A 102 5.27 2.91 -0.40
N LEU A 103 6.32 3.62 0.01
CA LEU A 103 7.18 3.19 1.10
C LEU A 103 6.41 3.12 2.44
N GLU A 104 5.53 4.09 2.70
CA GLU A 104 4.71 4.10 3.92
C GLU A 104 3.68 2.97 3.89
N LEU A 105 3.03 2.73 2.74
CA LEU A 105 2.14 1.58 2.54
C LEU A 105 2.86 0.24 2.77
N VAL A 106 4.03 0.07 2.15
CA VAL A 106 4.86 -1.14 2.28
C VAL A 106 5.18 -1.41 3.75
N ARG A 107 5.54 -0.37 4.52
CA ARG A 107 5.82 -0.50 5.96
C ARG A 107 4.56 -0.88 6.75
N LEU A 108 3.41 -0.28 6.45
CA LEU A 108 2.13 -0.66 7.05
C LEU A 108 1.83 -2.14 6.82
N CYS A 109 1.91 -2.61 5.58
CA CYS A 109 1.65 -4.01 5.21
C CYS A 109 2.63 -4.99 5.85
N LEU A 110 3.92 -4.64 5.96
CA LEU A 110 4.93 -5.48 6.60
C LEU A 110 4.72 -5.61 8.10
N VAL A 111 4.33 -4.52 8.77
CA VAL A 111 4.26 -4.46 10.23
C VAL A 111 2.88 -4.88 10.75
N ALA A 112 1.81 -4.49 10.07
CA ALA A 112 0.43 -4.77 10.46
C ALA A 112 -0.38 -5.22 9.23
N PRO A 113 -0.18 -6.44 8.69
CA PRO A 113 -0.94 -6.95 7.54
C PRO A 113 -2.46 -7.03 7.81
N TRP A 114 -2.85 -7.08 9.09
CA TRP A 114 -4.22 -7.06 9.59
C TRP A 114 -4.79 -5.65 9.81
N TRP A 115 -4.15 -4.59 9.31
CA TRP A 115 -4.52 -3.19 9.56
C TRP A 115 -6.01 -2.85 9.32
N ARG A 116 -6.69 -3.58 8.42
CA ARG A 116 -8.12 -3.42 8.14
C ARG A 116 -9.02 -3.72 9.34
N ASP A 117 -8.57 -4.58 10.24
CA ASP A 117 -9.29 -4.97 11.45
C ASP A 117 -8.96 -4.09 12.66
N ALA A 118 -8.01 -3.16 12.51
CA ALA A 118 -7.60 -2.22 13.55
C ALA A 118 -8.64 -1.14 13.94
N PRO A 119 -9.49 -0.62 13.02
CA PRO A 119 -10.42 0.46 13.31
C PRO A 119 -11.39 0.12 14.45
N GLY A 120 -11.66 1.11 15.31
CA GLY A 120 -12.57 0.94 16.45
C GLY A 120 -12.02 0.11 17.62
N ARG A 121 -10.83 -0.49 17.50
CA ARG A 121 -10.21 -1.29 18.55
C ARG A 121 -9.35 -0.46 19.50
N THR A 122 -9.37 -0.82 20.78
CA THR A 122 -8.44 -0.30 21.78
C THR A 122 -7.04 -0.86 21.60
N ALA A 123 -6.02 -0.23 22.19
CA ALA A 123 -4.65 -0.76 22.17
C ALA A 123 -4.53 -2.19 22.74
N GLU A 124 -5.39 -2.57 23.68
CA GLU A 124 -5.46 -3.94 24.19
C GLU A 124 -6.02 -4.91 23.15
N GLN A 125 -7.13 -4.56 22.51
CA GLN A 125 -7.74 -5.37 21.46
C GLN A 125 -6.84 -5.51 20.22
N LEU A 126 -6.06 -4.46 19.89
CA LEU A 126 -5.07 -4.51 18.82
C LEU A 126 -3.92 -5.46 19.15
N ARG A 127 -3.44 -5.47 20.40
CA ARG A 127 -2.43 -6.45 20.83
C ARG A 127 -2.95 -7.88 20.75
N THR A 128 -4.17 -8.12 21.24
CA THR A 128 -4.80 -9.45 21.12
C THR A 128 -4.96 -9.87 19.66
N LEU A 129 -5.42 -8.97 18.79
CA LEU A 129 -5.52 -9.25 17.35
C LEU A 129 -4.15 -9.61 16.74
N ALA A 130 -3.10 -8.86 17.11
CA ALA A 130 -1.75 -9.11 16.63
C ALA A 130 -1.20 -10.46 17.14
N ASP A 131 -1.54 -10.86 18.36
CA ASP A 131 -1.18 -12.16 18.94
C ASP A 131 -1.94 -13.30 18.24
N GLU A 132 -3.27 -13.18 18.07
CA GLU A 132 -4.10 -14.13 17.33
C GLU A 132 -3.58 -14.35 15.90
N TYR A 133 -3.24 -13.26 15.21
CA TYR A 133 -2.71 -13.32 13.84
C TYR A 133 -1.34 -14.03 13.79
N ARG A 134 -0.50 -13.89 14.83
CA ARG A 134 0.77 -14.63 14.95
C ARG A 134 0.57 -16.09 15.33
N GLU A 135 -0.47 -16.42 16.09
CA GLU A 135 -0.81 -17.82 16.38
C GLU A 135 -1.26 -18.55 15.10
N ASP A 136 -2.05 -17.89 14.26
CA ASP A 136 -2.49 -18.43 12.96
C ASP A 136 -1.34 -18.47 11.93
N LEU A 137 -0.41 -17.51 12.00
CA LEU A 137 0.76 -17.43 11.13
C LEU A 137 2.06 -17.38 11.94
N PRO A 138 2.53 -18.51 12.48
CA PRO A 138 3.66 -18.55 13.41
C PRO A 138 5.00 -18.15 12.77
N ASP A 139 5.11 -18.19 11.45
CA ASP A 139 6.28 -17.75 10.68
C ASP A 139 6.12 -16.34 10.09
N LEU A 140 5.16 -15.55 10.56
CA LEU A 140 4.88 -14.18 10.08
C LEU A 140 6.13 -13.30 10.12
N ASP A 141 6.82 -13.25 11.26
CA ASP A 141 7.98 -12.37 11.45
C ASP A 141 9.12 -12.76 10.49
N ASP A 142 9.36 -14.06 10.31
CA ASP A 142 10.37 -14.56 9.36
C ASP A 142 10.01 -14.23 7.91
N ARG A 143 8.72 -14.34 7.54
CA ARG A 143 8.22 -13.97 6.20
C ARG A 143 8.34 -12.47 5.96
N ARG A 144 7.94 -11.64 6.93
CA ARG A 144 8.10 -10.18 6.90
C ARG A 144 9.56 -9.82 6.68
N ASP A 145 10.45 -10.40 7.45
CA ASP A 145 11.87 -10.12 7.42
C ASP A 145 12.52 -10.47 6.07
N ARG A 146 12.11 -11.58 5.44
CA ARG A 146 12.55 -11.94 4.09
C ARG A 146 12.02 -10.94 3.05
N ALA A 147 10.73 -10.63 3.08
CA ALA A 147 10.13 -9.66 2.16
C ALA A 147 10.75 -8.25 2.31
N ALA A 148 10.98 -7.79 3.54
CA ALA A 148 11.63 -6.52 3.81
C ALA A 148 13.05 -6.47 3.23
N ARG A 149 13.86 -7.52 3.44
CA ARG A 149 15.22 -7.60 2.87
C ARG A 149 15.20 -7.65 1.34
N ALA A 150 14.26 -8.36 0.73
CA ALA A 150 14.07 -8.41 -0.72
C ALA A 150 13.67 -7.03 -1.29
N LEU A 151 12.88 -6.27 -0.54
CA LEU A 151 12.57 -4.86 -0.85
C LEU A 151 13.75 -3.90 -0.61
N GLY A 152 14.88 -4.37 -0.07
CA GLY A 152 16.03 -3.54 0.29
C GLY A 152 15.83 -2.73 1.57
N LEU A 153 14.86 -3.12 2.41
CA LEU A 153 14.60 -2.53 3.72
C LEU A 153 15.33 -3.35 4.79
N ASP A 154 15.83 -2.67 5.82
CA ASP A 154 16.35 -3.34 7.01
C ASP A 154 15.18 -3.64 7.98
N PRO A 155 14.89 -4.92 8.29
CA PRO A 155 13.83 -5.27 9.23
C PRO A 155 14.02 -4.65 10.63
N ALA A 156 15.27 -4.40 11.04
CA ALA A 156 15.57 -3.86 12.36
C ALA A 156 15.20 -2.37 12.52
N VAL A 157 14.94 -1.67 11.41
CA VAL A 157 14.53 -0.25 11.41
C VAL A 157 13.07 -0.06 10.98
N LEU A 158 12.30 -1.15 10.86
CA LEU A 158 10.88 -1.04 10.64
C LEU A 158 10.21 -0.35 11.85
N PRO A 159 9.22 0.52 11.61
CA PRO A 159 8.44 1.12 12.68
C PRO A 159 7.70 0.03 13.48
N SER A 160 7.37 0.35 14.72
CA SER A 160 6.51 -0.50 15.55
C SER A 160 5.06 -0.53 15.04
N GLU A 161 4.32 -1.57 15.42
CA GLU A 161 2.87 -1.68 15.13
C GLU A 161 2.10 -0.44 15.60
N ALA A 162 2.40 0.04 16.80
CA ALA A 162 1.75 1.22 17.35
C ALA A 162 2.00 2.47 16.49
N GLU A 163 3.21 2.64 15.96
CA GLU A 163 3.56 3.78 15.11
C GLU A 163 2.84 3.74 13.76
N VAL A 164 2.81 2.59 13.08
CA VAL A 164 2.13 2.49 11.77
C VAL A 164 0.61 2.62 11.91
N LEU A 165 0.02 2.11 12.99
CA LEU A 165 -1.42 2.21 13.21
C LEU A 165 -1.85 3.60 13.67
N ALA A 166 -1.04 4.27 14.50
CA ALA A 166 -1.26 5.67 14.83
C ALA A 166 -1.21 6.53 13.56
N ARG A 167 -0.24 6.26 12.69
CA ARG A 167 -0.08 6.97 11.42
C ARG A 167 -1.23 6.73 10.45
N LEU A 168 -1.69 5.48 10.34
CA LEU A 168 -2.89 5.12 9.58
C LEU A 168 -4.12 5.89 10.10
N ALA A 169 -4.33 5.92 11.43
CA ALA A 169 -5.43 6.66 12.03
C ALA A 169 -5.35 8.18 11.76
N GLU A 170 -4.16 8.78 11.79
CA GLU A 170 -3.97 10.20 11.43
C GLU A 170 -4.38 10.52 9.99
N LEU A 171 -4.12 9.61 9.05
CA LEU A 171 -4.42 9.81 7.64
C LEU A 171 -5.92 9.63 7.37
N SER A 172 -6.47 8.53 7.88
CA SER A 172 -7.82 8.08 7.54
C SER A 172 -8.91 8.80 8.32
N TRP A 173 -8.56 9.71 9.25
CA TRP A 173 -9.52 10.47 10.06
C TRP A 173 -9.38 11.99 9.83
N GLY A 174 -10.49 12.71 9.98
CA GLY A 174 -10.50 14.17 10.06
C GLY A 174 -10.17 14.91 8.75
N PRO A 175 -9.47 16.07 8.82
CA PRO A 175 -9.24 16.93 7.65
C PRO A 175 -8.42 16.28 6.54
N VAL A 176 -7.51 15.36 6.88
CA VAL A 176 -6.70 14.64 5.89
C VAL A 176 -7.60 13.74 5.06
N ALA A 177 -8.38 12.86 5.71
CA ALA A 177 -9.35 12.00 5.03
C ALA A 177 -10.32 12.78 4.14
N SER A 178 -10.79 13.93 4.63
CA SER A 178 -11.73 14.80 3.89
C SER A 178 -11.14 15.34 2.58
N ALA A 179 -9.81 15.47 2.46
CA ALA A 179 -9.14 15.89 1.23
C ALA A 179 -9.11 14.80 0.14
N TYR A 180 -9.33 13.54 0.52
CA TYR A 180 -9.29 12.36 -0.35
C TYR A 180 -10.66 11.70 -0.51
N LEU A 181 -11.74 12.48 -0.39
CA LEU A 181 -13.10 11.99 -0.56
C LEU A 181 -13.27 11.36 -1.95
N VAL A 182 -13.63 10.07 -1.98
CA VAL A 182 -13.91 9.31 -3.20
C VAL A 182 -15.40 9.36 -3.48
N ILE A 183 -15.76 9.57 -4.74
CA ILE A 183 -17.11 9.49 -5.27
C ILE A 183 -17.26 8.12 -5.94
N GLY A 184 -18.26 7.35 -5.52
CA GLY A 184 -18.57 6.05 -6.09
C GLY A 184 -19.21 6.15 -7.47
N PHE A 185 -19.45 5.00 -8.12
CA PHE A 185 -20.02 4.93 -9.47
C PHE A 185 -21.42 5.55 -9.55
N GLU A 186 -22.21 5.50 -8.46
CA GLU A 186 -23.55 6.10 -8.38
C GLU A 186 -23.52 7.64 -8.29
N GLY A 187 -22.34 8.23 -8.08
CA GLY A 187 -22.15 9.67 -7.96
C GLY A 187 -22.23 10.19 -6.52
N ASP A 188 -22.52 9.34 -5.55
CA ASP A 188 -22.49 9.64 -4.12
C ASP A 188 -21.10 9.43 -3.52
N PRO A 189 -20.73 10.16 -2.44
CA PRO A 189 -19.47 9.94 -1.75
C PRO A 189 -19.45 8.57 -1.06
N LEU A 190 -18.32 7.87 -1.17
CA LEU A 190 -18.06 6.67 -0.38
C LEU A 190 -17.92 7.02 1.10
N GLU A 191 -18.25 6.07 1.96
CA GLU A 191 -18.10 6.22 3.40
C GLU A 191 -16.60 6.30 3.78
N PRO A 192 -16.22 7.02 4.84
CA PRO A 192 -14.85 7.03 5.32
C PRO A 192 -14.40 5.61 5.72
N LEU A 193 -13.23 5.18 5.25
CA LEU A 193 -12.67 3.84 5.49
C LEU A 193 -12.71 3.40 6.95
N PHE A 194 -12.51 4.35 7.87
CA PHE A 194 -12.69 4.14 9.29
C PHE A 194 -13.73 5.16 9.74
N GLY A 195 -14.96 4.70 9.95
CA GLY A 195 -16.13 5.55 10.22
C GLY A 195 -15.87 6.65 11.27
N ALA A 196 -16.70 7.69 11.26
CA ALA A 196 -16.50 8.90 12.07
C ALA A 196 -16.62 8.70 13.60
N ASP A 197 -17.03 7.51 14.07
CA ASP A 197 -17.28 7.26 15.48
C ASP A 197 -15.99 6.94 16.25
N ARG A 198 -15.36 8.00 16.77
CA ARG A 198 -14.82 7.94 18.13
C ARG A 198 -15.81 8.60 19.07
N THR A 199 -16.77 7.81 19.56
CA THR A 199 -17.51 8.18 20.77
C THR A 199 -16.68 7.88 22.02
#